data_AF-A0A084Y025-F1
#
_entry.id   AF-A0A084Y025-F1
#
_cell.length_a   1.000
_cell.length_b   1.000
_cell.length_c   1.000
_cell.angle_alpha   90.00
_cell.angle_beta   90.00
_cell.angle_gamma   90.00
#
_symmetry.space_group_name_H-M   'P 1'
#
loop_
_entity.id
_entity.type
_entity.pdbx_description
1 polymer ?
#
loop_
_entity_poly.entity_id
_entity_poly.type
_entity_poly.pdbx_seq_one_letter_code
_entity_poly.pdbx_strand_id
1 'polypeptide(L)'
;MLRGGAIADSTPISVCKNLRIPRHRVFQGMAARDKRSTGWFFGFKLHWVIHPLGELLGVKLTPSHIDDRKPSRPIGENQKLNEKLNLHVRLRRE
;
A
#
# COMPACT_ATOMS: atom_id res chain seq x y z
N MET A 1 11.52 -20.18 23.85
CA MET A 1 10.31 -20.45 23.04
C MET A 1 9.40 -19.23 23.12
N LEU A 2 9.47 -18.29 22.18
CA LEU A 2 8.48 -17.22 22.09
C LEU A 2 7.28 -17.75 21.29
N ARG A 3 6.28 -18.25 22.01
CA ARG A 3 4.97 -18.62 21.45
C ARG A 3 4.17 -17.34 21.21
N GLY A 4 4.30 -16.75 20.03
CA GLY A 4 3.50 -15.61 19.61
C GLY A 4 3.40 -15.60 18.10
N GLY A 5 2.22 -15.91 17.55
CA GLY A 5 1.99 -15.76 16.12
C GLY A 5 2.15 -14.29 15.71
N ALA A 6 2.66 -14.04 14.51
CA ALA A 6 2.73 -12.67 13.98
C ALA A 6 1.33 -12.18 13.61
N ILE A 7 1.03 -10.91 13.90
CA ILE A 7 -0.22 -10.25 13.54
C ILE A 7 -0.02 -9.61 12.18
N ALA A 8 -0.88 -9.96 11.22
CA ALA A 8 -0.91 -9.36 9.89
C ALA A 8 -2.18 -8.52 9.74
N ASP A 9 -2.03 -7.31 9.22
CA ASP A 9 -3.17 -6.45 8.88
C ASP A 9 -2.90 -5.71 7.57
N SER A 10 -3.94 -5.14 6.97
CA SER A 10 -3.85 -4.30 5.78
C SER A 10 -4.57 -2.97 6.00
N THR A 11 -3.81 -1.89 6.03
CA THR A 11 -4.34 -0.54 6.18
C THR A 11 -4.41 0.16 4.83
N PRO A 12 -5.57 0.71 4.45
CA PRO A 12 -5.75 1.13 3.07
C PRO A 12 -5.50 2.64 2.88
N ILE A 13 -4.53 2.99 2.03
CA ILE A 13 -3.98 4.34 1.81
C ILE A 13 -4.63 4.97 0.58
N SER A 14 -5.45 6.01 0.78
CA SER A 14 -6.06 6.76 -0.31
C SER A 14 -5.09 7.81 -0.87
N VAL A 15 -4.91 7.84 -2.19
CA VAL A 15 -4.03 8.81 -2.86
C VAL A 15 -4.78 10.03 -3.39
N CYS A 16 -6.08 9.89 -3.66
CA CYS A 16 -6.96 11.01 -3.98
C CYS A 16 -8.43 10.69 -3.69
N LYS A 17 -9.28 11.72 -3.70
CA LYS A 17 -10.74 11.55 -3.73
C LYS A 17 -11.18 10.89 -5.04
N ASN A 18 -12.24 10.09 -5.01
CA ASN A 18 -12.71 9.36 -6.21
C ASN A 18 -13.04 10.29 -7.38
N LEU A 19 -13.57 11.49 -7.11
CA LEU A 19 -13.87 12.52 -8.13
C LEU A 19 -12.62 13.02 -8.89
N ARG A 20 -11.42 12.84 -8.33
CA ARG A 20 -10.16 13.30 -8.91
C ARG A 20 -9.38 12.21 -9.63
N ILE A 21 -9.86 10.96 -9.63
CA ILE A 21 -9.20 9.82 -10.31
C ILE A 21 -8.87 10.14 -11.78
N PRO A 22 -9.78 10.73 -12.60
CA PRO A 22 -9.49 10.99 -14.01
C PRO A 22 -8.33 11.98 -14.24
N ARG A 23 -8.01 12.82 -13.26
CA ARG A 23 -6.93 13.82 -13.34
C ARG A 23 -5.67 13.39 -12.58
N HIS A 24 -5.68 12.21 -11.95
CA HIS A 24 -4.58 11.74 -11.13
C HIS A 24 -3.46 11.12 -11.99
N ARG A 25 -2.28 11.75 -12.00
CA ARG A 25 -1.13 11.32 -12.84
C ARG A 25 -0.04 10.58 -12.06
N VAL A 26 0.15 10.91 -10.78
CA VAL A 26 1.29 10.45 -9.97
C VAL A 26 1.34 8.92 -9.88
N PHE A 27 0.24 8.30 -9.48
CA PHE A 27 0.11 6.85 -9.35
C PHE A 27 -0.70 6.21 -10.47
N GLN A 28 -0.75 6.85 -11.65
CA GLN A 28 -1.40 6.27 -12.82
C GLN A 28 -0.77 4.91 -13.16
N GLY A 29 -1.61 3.89 -13.34
CA GLY A 29 -1.19 2.51 -13.59
C GLY A 29 -0.65 1.76 -12.37
N MET A 30 -0.60 2.38 -11.19
CA MET A 30 -0.11 1.76 -9.94
C MET A 30 -1.17 1.72 -8.84
N ALA A 31 -1.86 2.83 -8.60
CA ALA A 31 -2.99 2.87 -7.70
C ALA A 31 -4.22 2.26 -8.39
N ALA A 32 -5.03 1.55 -7.61
CA ALA A 32 -6.28 0.95 -8.08
C ALA A 32 -7.46 1.52 -7.29
N ARG A 33 -8.68 1.28 -7.78
CA ARG A 33 -9.91 1.57 -7.04
C ARG A 33 -10.36 0.29 -6.34
N ASP A 34 -10.79 0.41 -5.08
CA ASP A 34 -11.33 -0.71 -4.33
C ASP A 34 -12.45 -0.25 -3.37
N LYS A 35 -13.26 -1.21 -2.89
CA LYS A 35 -14.42 -0.96 -2.03
C LYS A 35 -14.12 -1.40 -0.59
N ARG A 36 -14.41 -0.53 0.36
CA ARG A 36 -14.37 -0.79 1.81
C ARG A 36 -15.78 -0.68 2.39
N SER A 37 -15.95 -1.07 3.64
CA SER A 37 -17.22 -0.92 4.37
C SER A 37 -17.75 0.52 4.33
N THR A 38 -16.84 1.51 4.36
CA THR A 38 -17.15 2.94 4.33
C THR A 38 -17.28 3.54 2.93
N GLY A 39 -17.17 2.74 1.87
CA GLY A 39 -17.30 3.19 0.48
C GLY A 39 -16.07 2.94 -0.40
N TRP A 40 -16.01 3.63 -1.53
CA TRP A 40 -14.93 3.46 -2.52
C TRP A 40 -13.71 4.31 -2.18
N PHE A 41 -12.51 3.79 -2.44
CA PHE A 41 -11.28 4.55 -2.40
C PHE A 41 -10.40 4.25 -3.61
N PHE A 42 -9.49 5.17 -3.92
CA PHE A 42 -8.46 4.99 -4.92
C PHE A 42 -7.09 5.15 -4.29
N GLY A 43 -6.25 4.12 -4.44
CA GLY A 43 -4.92 4.10 -3.83
C GLY A 43 -4.37 2.69 -3.66
N PHE A 44 -3.80 2.46 -2.48
CA PHE A 44 -3.00 1.29 -2.15
C PHE A 44 -3.49 0.63 -0.86
N LYS A 45 -3.05 -0.60 -0.60
CA LYS A 45 -3.13 -1.26 0.70
C LYS A 45 -1.72 -1.42 1.25
N LEU A 46 -1.52 -1.00 2.49
CA LEU A 46 -0.30 -1.23 3.26
C LEU A 46 -0.50 -2.49 4.09
N HIS A 47 0.15 -3.55 3.69
CA HIS A 47 0.27 -4.80 4.43
C HIS A 47 1.43 -4.69 5.38
N TRP A 48 1.23 -5.07 6.63
CA TRP A 48 2.24 -4.99 7.66
C TRP A 48 2.10 -6.17 8.59
N VAL A 49 3.24 -6.67 9.07
CA VAL A 49 3.31 -7.82 9.96
C VAL A 49 4.10 -7.41 11.19
N ILE A 50 3.49 -7.58 12.35
CA ILE A 50 4.06 -7.20 13.65
C ILE A 50 4.15 -8.44 14.54
N HIS A 51 5.31 -8.59 15.16
CA HIS A 51 5.48 -9.53 16.25
C HIS A 51 4.73 -9.02 17.50
N PRO A 52 4.11 -9.89 18.32
CA PRO A 52 3.35 -9.45 19.50
C PRO A 52 4.15 -8.62 20.53
N LEU A 53 5.49 -8.69 20.51
CA LEU A 53 6.36 -7.85 21.33
C LEU A 53 6.58 -6.43 20.76
N GLY A 54 5.93 -6.09 19.64
CA GLY A 54 5.98 -4.77 19.02
C GLY A 54 7.00 -4.62 17.89
N GLU A 55 7.69 -5.69 17.49
CA GLU A 55 8.68 -5.64 16.40
C GLU A 55 7.98 -5.69 15.04
N LEU A 56 8.30 -4.74 14.15
CA LEU A 56 7.82 -4.74 12.78
C LEU A 56 8.63 -5.76 11.96
N LEU A 57 7.98 -6.86 11.57
CA LEU A 57 8.60 -7.93 10.79
C LEU A 57 8.64 -7.62 9.29
N GLY A 58 7.77 -6.72 8.81
CA GLY A 58 7.87 -6.18 7.48
C GLY A 58 6.65 -5.38 7.04
N VAL A 59 6.84 -4.64 5.95
CA VAL A 59 5.80 -3.86 5.27
C VAL A 59 5.80 -4.09 3.77
N LYS A 60 4.61 -4.03 3.17
CA LYS A 60 4.42 -4.13 1.73
C LYS A 60 3.25 -3.27 1.28
N LEU A 61 3.48 -2.43 0.30
CA LEU A 61 2.45 -1.69 -0.39
C LEU A 61 1.98 -2.45 -1.63
N THR A 62 0.68 -2.64 -1.79
CA THR A 62 0.09 -3.19 -3.01
C THR A 62 -0.95 -2.25 -3.59
N PRO A 63 -1.25 -2.32 -4.90
CA PRO A 63 -2.46 -1.72 -5.45
C PRO A 63 -3.68 -2.22 -4.66
N SER A 64 -4.70 -1.37 -4.52
CA SER A 64 -5.84 -1.68 -3.65
C SER A 64 -6.63 -2.92 -4.06
N HIS A 65 -6.69 -3.27 -5.34
CA HIS A 65 -7.50 -4.38 -5.86
C HIS A 65 -6.91 -5.78 -5.56
N ILE A 66 -5.75 -5.85 -4.90
CA ILE A 66 -5.16 -7.14 -4.50
C ILE A 66 -5.93 -7.68 -3.28
N ASP A 67 -6.45 -8.92 -3.40
CA ASP A 67 -7.12 -9.63 -2.31
C ASP A 67 -6.11 -10.05 -1.25
N ASP A 68 -6.41 -9.71 0.01
CA ASP A 68 -5.53 -9.90 1.17
C ASP A 68 -5.37 -11.39 1.52
N ARG A 69 -6.28 -12.25 1.03
CA ARG A 69 -6.22 -13.72 1.20
C ARG A 69 -5.21 -14.40 0.29
N LYS A 70 -4.71 -13.72 -0.76
CA LYS A 70 -3.67 -14.28 -1.61
C LYS A 70 -2.32 -14.04 -0.95
N PRO A 71 -1.51 -15.10 -0.70
CA PRO A 71 -0.16 -14.93 -0.20
C PRO A 71 0.64 -14.18 -1.26
N SER A 72 0.76 -12.88 -1.07
CA SER A 72 1.63 -12.06 -1.89
C SER A 72 3.07 -12.42 -1.53
N ARG A 73 3.99 -12.45 -2.51
CA ARG A 73 5.44 -12.71 -2.34
C ARG A 73 6.01 -12.10 -1.04
N PRO A 74 7.07 -12.68 -0.45
CA PRO A 74 7.61 -12.28 0.85
C PRO A 74 7.71 -10.76 0.99
N ILE A 75 7.36 -10.30 2.19
CA ILE A 75 7.29 -8.90 2.56
C ILE A 75 8.70 -8.31 2.44
N GLY A 76 8.92 -7.54 1.37
CA GLY A 76 10.14 -6.83 1.05
C GLY A 76 9.75 -5.51 0.38
N GLU A 77 10.52 -4.46 0.66
CA GLU A 77 10.22 -3.07 0.28
C GLU A 77 9.80 -2.91 -1.20
N ASN A 78 8.84 -2.03 -1.47
CA ASN A 78 8.35 -1.80 -2.82
C ASN A 78 9.25 -0.85 -3.63
N GLN A 79 10.36 -1.40 -4.14
CA GLN A 79 11.37 -0.67 -4.91
C GLN A 79 10.76 0.19 -6.04
N LYS A 80 9.77 -0.33 -6.79
CA LYS A 80 9.11 0.40 -7.90
C LYS A 80 8.33 1.64 -7.47
N LEU A 81 7.74 1.63 -6.27
CA LEU A 81 7.03 2.80 -5.75
C LEU A 81 8.03 3.89 -5.32
N ASN A 82 9.12 3.47 -4.68
CA ASN A 82 10.17 4.35 -4.21
C ASN A 82 10.84 5.09 -5.38
N GLU A 83 11.11 4.41 -6.49
CA GLU A 83 11.65 5.03 -7.71
C GLU A 83 10.71 6.09 -8.30
N LYS A 84 9.41 5.79 -8.42
CA LYS A 84 8.45 6.73 -9.01
C LYS A 84 8.15 7.93 -8.10
N LEU A 85 8.11 7.71 -6.78
CA LEU A 85 8.02 8.79 -5.80
C LEU A 85 9.23 9.72 -5.90
N ASN A 86 10.45 9.16 -5.95
CA ASN A 86 11.68 9.94 -6.06
C ASN A 86 11.75 10.74 -7.38
N LEU A 87 11.27 10.17 -8.49
CA LEU A 87 11.19 10.88 -9.77
C LEU A 87 10.18 12.04 -9.71
N HIS A 88 8.99 11.82 -9.15
CA HIS A 88 7.96 12.87 -9.11
C HIS A 88 8.28 14.00 -8.13
N VAL A 89 8.92 13.70 -7.00
CA VAL A 89 9.41 14.72 -6.06
C VAL A 89 10.52 15.57 -6.69
N ARG A 90 11.37 14.98 -7.53
CA ARG A 90 12.38 15.71 -8.32
C ARG A 90 11.75 16.63 -9.37
N LEU A 91 10.77 16.14 -10.14
CA LEU A 91 10.06 16.92 -11.18
C LEU A 91 9.13 18.04 -10.66
N ARG A 92 9.07 18.25 -9.34
CA ARG A 92 8.30 19.33 -8.68
C ARG A 92 9.20 20.40 -8.06
N ARG A 93 10.54 20.26 -8.18
CA ARG A 93 11.54 21.20 -7.66
C ARG A 93 12.28 22.00 -8.74
N GLU A 94 11.89 21.83 -10.01
CA GLU A 94 12.29 22.64 -11.16
C GLU A 94 11.03 23.32 -11.73
#